data_AF-A0A957ZJR0-F1
#
_entry.id   AF-A0A957ZJR0-F1
#
_cell.length_a   1.000
_cell.length_b   1.000
_cell.length_c   1.000
_cell.angle_alpha   90.00
_cell.angle_beta   90.00
_cell.angle_gamma   90.00
#
_symmetry.space_group_name_H-M   'P 1'
#
loop_
_entity.id
_entity.type
_entity.pdbx_description
1 polymer ?
#
loop_
_entity_poly.entity_id
_entity_poly.type
_entity_poly.pdbx_seq_one_letter_code
_entity_poly.pdbx_strand_id
1 'polypeptide(L)'
;MSNENKCPVTGRIDKPIAGGGMSNQDWWPNQLNLRVLHQNSPAGNPMGEGFNYAEEFKKLDLAAVKQDLYALMTDSQDWWPADWGHYGGLFIRMAWHSAGTYRTGDGRGGGGSGSQRFAPLNSWPDNVNLDKARRLLWPIKQKYGKQLSWADLMILAGNCALESMGFKTFGFGGGREDIWEPEEDIYWGSEDTWLGDKRYTGERDLDNPLAAVQMGLIYVNPEGPNGNPDPVASGRDVRETFARMAMNDYETVALTAGGHTFGKAHGAGDPALVGPEPEAAPIEEMGLGWKSSFGSGKAGDAIGSGIEGAWKPNPTTWDMGYLKVLFKYEWELVKSPAGAHQWLAKDVEEEDMVVDAFDPTKKHRPMMTTADLSLRFDPIYEPISRHFLENPEEFADA
;
A
#
# COMPACT_ATOMS: atom_id res chain seq x y z
N MET A 1 -19.69 -2.75 -31.82
CA MET A 1 -19.65 -4.14 -31.30
C MET A 1 -19.03 -4.05 -29.92
N SER A 2 -19.86 -4.05 -28.88
CA SER A 2 -19.47 -3.87 -27.49
C SER A 2 -19.07 -5.22 -26.89
N ASN A 3 -17.81 -5.35 -26.48
CA ASN A 3 -17.39 -6.37 -25.52
C ASN A 3 -17.36 -5.72 -24.14
N GLU A 4 -18.52 -5.67 -23.50
CA GLU A 4 -18.62 -5.38 -22.07
C GLU A 4 -18.38 -6.69 -21.30
N ASN A 5 -17.40 -6.67 -20.39
CA ASN A 5 -17.11 -7.74 -19.45
C ASN A 5 -18.32 -7.96 -18.52
N LYS A 6 -19.29 -8.76 -18.97
CA LYS A 6 -20.29 -9.38 -18.09
C LYS A 6 -19.65 -10.55 -17.36
N CYS A 7 -20.08 -10.79 -16.12
CA CYS A 7 -19.79 -12.02 -15.38
C CYS A 7 -20.00 -13.24 -16.32
N PRO A 8 -18.96 -14.05 -16.59
CA PRO A 8 -18.94 -14.98 -17.72
C PRO A 8 -19.74 -16.27 -17.48
N VAL A 9 -20.67 -16.29 -16.52
CA VAL A 9 -21.56 -17.45 -16.32
C VAL A 9 -22.66 -17.42 -17.40
N THR A 10 -22.30 -17.85 -18.61
CA THR A 10 -23.22 -18.11 -19.73
C THR A 10 -23.98 -19.43 -19.50
N GLY A 11 -24.62 -19.54 -18.34
CA GLY A 11 -25.39 -20.71 -17.91
C GLY A 11 -26.47 -20.25 -16.96
N ARG A 12 -27.61 -19.89 -17.53
CA ARG A 12 -28.83 -19.44 -16.85
C ARG A 12 -29.33 -20.51 -15.88
N ILE A 13 -28.82 -20.48 -14.65
CA ILE A 13 -29.52 -20.98 -13.47
C ILE A 13 -29.62 -19.77 -12.54
N ASP A 14 -30.55 -18.89 -12.89
CA ASP A 14 -31.05 -17.80 -12.06
C ASP A 14 -31.69 -18.41 -10.81
N LYS A 15 -30.88 -18.78 -9.82
CA LYS A 15 -31.37 -18.69 -8.45
C LYS A 15 -31.22 -17.22 -8.08
N PRO A 16 -32.31 -16.49 -7.83
CA PRO A 16 -32.21 -15.12 -7.33
C PRO A 16 -31.40 -15.16 -6.03
N ILE A 17 -30.18 -14.65 -6.08
CA ILE A 17 -29.39 -14.36 -4.88
C ILE A 17 -29.96 -13.08 -4.29
N ALA A 18 -30.12 -12.99 -2.98
CA ALA A 18 -30.58 -11.76 -2.34
C ALA A 18 -29.64 -10.60 -2.74
N GLY A 19 -30.19 -9.55 -3.35
CA GLY A 19 -29.40 -8.44 -3.89
C GLY A 19 -28.86 -8.63 -5.32
N GLY A 20 -29.03 -9.81 -5.93
CA GLY A 20 -28.70 -10.04 -7.34
C GLY A 20 -29.81 -9.55 -8.29
N GLY A 21 -29.44 -8.80 -9.32
CA GLY A 21 -30.35 -8.22 -10.33
C GLY A 21 -30.09 -6.72 -10.54
N MET A 22 -30.83 -6.10 -11.46
CA MET A 22 -30.74 -4.65 -11.67
C MET A 22 -31.35 -3.91 -10.47
N SER A 23 -30.60 -2.95 -9.94
CA SER A 23 -31.02 -1.99 -8.93
C SER A 23 -31.75 -0.80 -9.57
N ASN A 24 -32.39 0.05 -8.75
CA ASN A 24 -32.99 1.30 -9.25
C ASN A 24 -31.94 2.22 -9.91
N GLN A 25 -30.72 2.24 -9.41
CA GLN A 25 -29.65 3.08 -9.97
C GLN A 25 -29.21 2.59 -11.36
N ASP A 26 -29.35 1.30 -11.66
CA ASP A 26 -29.09 0.79 -13.02
C ASP A 26 -30.13 1.29 -14.04
N TRP A 27 -31.38 1.49 -13.62
CA TRP A 27 -32.45 2.05 -14.46
C TRP A 27 -32.42 3.57 -14.53
N TRP A 28 -32.05 4.23 -13.43
CA TRP A 28 -31.95 5.67 -13.31
C TRP A 28 -30.59 6.08 -12.75
N PRO A 29 -29.52 6.08 -13.58
CA PRO A 29 -28.15 6.32 -13.12
C PRO A 29 -27.93 7.67 -12.43
N ASN A 30 -28.74 8.67 -12.78
CA ASN A 30 -28.68 10.01 -12.21
C ASN A 30 -29.67 10.22 -11.05
N GLN A 31 -30.32 9.16 -10.55
CA GLN A 31 -31.17 9.25 -9.37
C GLN A 31 -30.32 9.59 -8.13
N LEU A 32 -30.80 10.52 -7.31
CA LEU A 32 -30.16 10.88 -6.05
C LEU A 32 -29.98 9.65 -5.15
N ASN A 33 -28.74 9.35 -4.75
CA ASN A 33 -28.44 8.26 -3.84
C ASN A 33 -28.59 8.70 -2.38
N LEU A 34 -29.64 8.24 -1.71
CA LEU A 34 -29.86 8.52 -0.28
C LEU A 34 -29.18 7.52 0.67
N ARG A 35 -28.58 6.43 0.15
CA ARG A 35 -27.94 5.39 0.99
C ARG A 35 -26.77 5.93 1.81
N VAL A 36 -26.04 6.90 1.26
CA VAL A 36 -24.91 7.55 1.94
C VAL A 36 -25.30 8.21 3.26
N LEU A 37 -26.58 8.56 3.46
CA LEU A 37 -27.09 9.15 4.71
C LEU A 37 -27.37 8.10 5.81
N HIS A 38 -27.28 6.81 5.46
CA HIS A 38 -27.56 5.68 6.35
C HIS A 38 -26.34 4.78 6.56
N GLN A 39 -25.21 5.14 5.97
CA GLN A 39 -23.97 4.40 6.10
C GLN A 39 -23.46 4.41 7.56
N ASN A 40 -22.85 3.31 7.98
CA ASN A 40 -22.40 3.03 9.33
C ASN A 40 -23.52 3.22 10.38
N SER A 41 -24.75 2.85 10.02
CA SER A 41 -25.89 2.87 10.92
C SER A 41 -25.61 2.04 12.19
N PRO A 42 -26.07 2.48 13.38
CA PRO A 42 -25.93 1.72 14.62
C PRO A 42 -26.43 0.27 14.55
N ALA A 43 -27.44 0.00 13.70
CA ALA A 43 -27.99 -1.34 13.51
C ALA A 43 -27.00 -2.33 12.87
N GLY A 44 -26.04 -1.84 12.08
CA GLY A 44 -24.97 -2.63 11.46
C GLY A 44 -23.74 -2.81 12.36
N ASN A 45 -23.68 -2.12 13.50
CA ASN A 45 -22.55 -2.16 14.41
C ASN A 45 -22.70 -3.30 15.45
N PRO A 46 -21.86 -4.35 15.41
CA PRO A 46 -21.95 -5.50 16.32
C PRO A 46 -21.54 -5.18 17.77
N MET A 47 -20.98 -4.00 18.03
CA MET A 47 -20.54 -3.60 19.38
C MET A 47 -21.69 -3.14 20.27
N GLY A 48 -22.82 -2.75 19.67
CA GLY A 48 -24.00 -2.21 20.36
C GLY A 48 -23.86 -0.74 20.79
N GLU A 49 -24.99 -0.08 21.02
CA GLU A 49 -25.07 1.38 21.29
C GLU A 49 -24.32 1.84 22.55
N GLY A 50 -24.12 0.95 23.53
CA GLY A 50 -23.42 1.27 24.77
C GLY A 50 -21.89 1.16 24.69
N PHE A 51 -21.34 0.76 23.54
CA PHE A 51 -19.89 0.63 23.38
C PHE A 51 -19.22 1.99 23.26
N ASN A 52 -18.09 2.16 23.93
CA ASN A 52 -17.26 3.35 23.85
C ASN A 52 -15.81 2.92 23.64
N TYR A 53 -15.30 3.12 22.43
CA TYR A 53 -13.96 2.66 22.09
C TYR A 53 -12.88 3.37 22.88
N ALA A 54 -13.01 4.69 23.07
CA ALA A 54 -12.03 5.46 23.84
C ALA A 54 -11.87 4.92 25.28
N GLU A 55 -12.95 4.53 25.94
CA GLU A 55 -12.91 3.91 27.27
C GLU A 55 -12.35 2.48 27.26
N GLU A 56 -12.57 1.71 26.20
CA GLU A 56 -11.97 0.38 26.06
C GLU A 56 -10.47 0.44 25.72
N PHE A 57 -10.07 1.35 24.85
CA PHE A 57 -8.67 1.57 24.47
C PHE A 57 -7.83 2.04 25.68
N LYS A 58 -8.38 2.88 26.57
CA LYS A 58 -7.69 3.28 27.81
C LYS A 58 -7.36 2.10 28.75
N LYS A 59 -8.05 0.97 28.61
CA LYS A 59 -7.80 -0.25 29.41
C LYS A 59 -6.73 -1.14 28.77
N LEU A 60 -6.36 -0.90 27.51
CA LEU A 60 -5.43 -1.70 26.75
C LEU A 60 -4.02 -1.58 27.33
N ASP A 61 -3.37 -2.71 27.55
CA ASP A 61 -1.92 -2.74 27.82
C ASP A 61 -1.18 -2.55 26.49
N LEU A 62 -0.99 -1.27 26.11
CA LEU A 62 -0.32 -0.92 24.86
C LEU A 62 1.13 -1.44 24.82
N ALA A 63 1.83 -1.51 25.95
CA ALA A 63 3.18 -2.05 26.00
C ALA A 63 3.19 -3.54 25.63
N ALA A 64 2.23 -4.32 26.16
CA ALA A 64 2.07 -5.72 25.78
C ALA A 64 1.73 -5.89 24.29
N VAL A 65 0.84 -5.05 23.74
CA VAL A 65 0.52 -5.07 22.30
C VAL A 65 1.77 -4.85 21.46
N LYS A 66 2.59 -3.85 21.82
CA LYS A 66 3.86 -3.57 21.10
C LYS A 66 4.82 -4.75 21.19
N GLN A 67 4.94 -5.40 22.35
CA GLN A 67 5.78 -6.61 22.50
C GLN A 67 5.31 -7.76 21.61
N ASP A 68 4.00 -8.00 21.55
CA ASP A 68 3.43 -9.02 20.65
C ASP A 68 3.69 -8.68 19.17
N LEU A 69 3.59 -7.40 18.79
CA LEU A 69 3.89 -6.94 17.43
C LEU A 69 5.36 -7.16 17.07
N TYR A 70 6.30 -6.84 17.96
CA TYR A 70 7.72 -7.09 17.74
C TYR A 70 8.02 -8.60 17.62
N ALA A 71 7.37 -9.43 18.43
CA ALA A 71 7.51 -10.88 18.34
C ALA A 71 6.95 -11.42 17.02
N LEU A 72 5.77 -10.97 16.60
CA LEU A 72 5.15 -11.36 15.33
C LEU A 72 6.03 -11.00 14.14
N MET A 73 6.72 -9.86 14.18
CA MET A 73 7.51 -9.39 13.04
C MET A 73 8.61 -10.36 12.62
N THR A 74 9.12 -11.19 13.53
CA THR A 74 10.15 -12.20 13.24
C THR A 74 9.63 -13.64 13.33
N ASP A 75 8.34 -13.83 13.61
CA ASP A 75 7.66 -15.13 13.60
C ASP A 75 7.11 -15.45 12.22
N SER A 76 8.01 -15.81 11.30
CA SER A 76 7.66 -16.10 9.90
C SER A 76 6.67 -17.27 9.79
N GLN A 77 5.58 -17.05 9.04
CA GLN A 77 4.54 -18.03 8.80
C GLN A 77 4.75 -18.75 7.46
N ASP A 78 4.61 -20.08 7.45
CA ASP A 78 4.82 -20.89 6.24
C ASP A 78 3.92 -20.51 5.06
N TRP A 79 2.70 -20.02 5.33
CA TRP A 79 1.76 -19.62 4.29
C TRP A 79 2.10 -18.27 3.64
N TRP A 80 2.94 -17.46 4.28
CA TRP A 80 3.48 -16.22 3.71
C TRP A 80 4.83 -15.86 4.36
N PRO A 81 5.95 -16.52 3.96
CA PRO A 81 7.23 -16.34 4.63
C PRO A 81 7.74 -14.90 4.60
N ALA A 82 8.39 -14.46 5.69
CA ALA A 82 8.89 -13.11 5.83
C ALA A 82 10.20 -12.90 5.05
N ASP A 83 10.26 -11.85 4.22
CA ASP A 83 11.51 -11.42 3.58
C ASP A 83 12.58 -11.13 4.63
N TRP A 84 13.78 -11.70 4.48
CA TRP A 84 14.87 -11.62 5.47
C TRP A 84 14.47 -12.04 6.90
N GLY A 85 13.40 -12.83 7.05
CA GLY A 85 12.87 -13.22 8.34
C GLY A 85 12.22 -12.07 9.13
N HIS A 86 11.86 -10.96 8.50
CA HIS A 86 11.22 -9.82 9.18
C HIS A 86 10.08 -9.19 8.36
N TYR A 87 8.84 -9.17 8.88
CA TYR A 87 7.66 -8.57 8.22
C TYR A 87 7.63 -7.02 8.24
N GLY A 88 8.74 -6.37 8.56
CA GLY A 88 8.77 -4.95 8.93
C GLY A 88 8.37 -4.06 7.76
N GLY A 89 9.05 -4.23 6.62
CA GLY A 89 8.70 -3.51 5.39
C GLY A 89 7.25 -3.73 4.94
N LEU A 90 6.72 -4.96 5.09
CA LEU A 90 5.33 -5.27 4.76
C LEU A 90 4.33 -4.50 5.65
N PHE A 91 4.58 -4.41 6.96
CA PHE A 91 3.71 -3.67 7.88
C PHE A 91 3.84 -2.15 7.73
N ILE A 92 5.03 -1.63 7.40
CA ILE A 92 5.21 -0.22 7.04
C ILE A 92 4.37 0.10 5.81
N ARG A 93 4.47 -0.70 4.74
CA ARG A 93 3.65 -0.53 3.53
C ARG A 93 2.16 -0.60 3.85
N MET A 94 1.72 -1.57 4.67
CA MET A 94 0.31 -1.68 5.05
C MET A 94 -0.20 -0.43 5.77
N ALA A 95 0.55 0.09 6.74
CA ALA A 95 0.20 1.31 7.47
C ALA A 95 0.20 2.54 6.55
N TRP A 96 1.21 2.67 5.69
CA TRP A 96 1.32 3.70 4.67
C TRP A 96 0.10 3.68 3.74
N HIS A 97 -0.25 2.54 3.16
CA HIS A 97 -1.41 2.40 2.26
C HIS A 97 -2.75 2.61 2.98
N SER A 98 -2.80 2.37 4.29
CA SER A 98 -4.01 2.63 5.10
C SER A 98 -4.20 4.14 5.24
N ALA A 99 -3.14 4.86 5.61
CA ALA A 99 -3.16 6.32 5.75
C ALA A 99 -3.18 7.09 4.42
N GLY A 100 -2.56 6.54 3.38
CA GLY A 100 -2.25 7.22 2.13
C GLY A 100 -3.41 7.34 1.15
N THR A 101 -4.64 7.02 1.54
CA THR A 101 -5.82 7.27 0.69
C THR A 101 -6.46 8.63 0.97
N TYR A 102 -5.93 9.36 1.96
CA TYR A 102 -6.43 10.65 2.40
C TYR A 102 -6.37 11.71 1.28
N ARG A 103 -7.31 12.65 1.26
CA ARG A 103 -7.27 13.80 0.35
C ARG A 103 -7.81 15.06 1.01
N THR A 104 -7.11 16.17 0.82
CA THR A 104 -7.48 17.48 1.39
C THR A 104 -8.71 18.09 0.74
N GLY A 105 -9.03 17.68 -0.50
CA GLY A 105 -10.15 18.25 -1.26
C GLY A 105 -11.52 18.03 -0.62
N ASP A 106 -11.71 16.92 0.09
CA ASP A 106 -12.97 16.59 0.78
C ASP A 106 -12.77 15.97 2.18
N GLY A 107 -11.52 15.73 2.61
CA GLY A 107 -11.19 15.14 3.90
C GLY A 107 -11.44 13.64 4.00
N ARG A 108 -11.75 12.96 2.87
CA ARG A 108 -12.06 11.52 2.83
C ARG A 108 -10.81 10.66 2.69
N GLY A 109 -11.00 9.36 2.91
CA GLY A 109 -9.91 8.39 2.95
C GLY A 109 -9.08 8.48 4.24
N GLY A 110 -7.90 7.89 4.20
CA GLY A 110 -6.99 7.81 5.34
C GLY A 110 -7.24 6.61 6.25
N GLY A 111 -6.37 6.46 7.25
CA GLY A 111 -6.34 5.28 8.12
C GLY A 111 -7.33 5.32 9.29
N GLY A 112 -8.21 6.33 9.34
CA GLY A 112 -9.04 6.65 10.51
C GLY A 112 -10.17 5.65 10.80
N SER A 113 -10.62 4.90 9.79
CA SER A 113 -11.78 3.99 9.89
C SER A 113 -11.39 2.51 9.78
N GLY A 114 -10.14 2.22 9.38
CA GLY A 114 -9.69 0.88 9.04
C GLY A 114 -10.30 0.34 7.74
N SER A 115 -10.79 1.21 6.85
CA SER A 115 -11.49 0.84 5.61
C SER A 115 -10.66 0.02 4.62
N GLN A 116 -9.33 -0.04 4.75
CA GLN A 116 -8.47 -0.93 3.96
C GLN A 116 -8.87 -2.43 4.06
N ARG A 117 -9.63 -2.82 5.09
CA ARG A 117 -10.15 -4.20 5.23
C ARG A 117 -11.43 -4.48 4.46
N PHE A 118 -12.03 -3.48 3.82
CA PHE A 118 -13.26 -3.58 3.05
C PHE A 118 -13.05 -3.18 1.58
N ALA A 119 -14.00 -3.54 0.72
CA ALA A 119 -14.07 -3.01 -0.63
C ALA A 119 -14.21 -1.47 -0.64
N PRO A 120 -13.72 -0.77 -1.67
CA PRO A 120 -12.88 -1.30 -2.76
C PRO A 120 -11.41 -1.46 -2.35
N LEU A 121 -10.99 -0.85 -1.23
CA LEU A 121 -9.57 -0.73 -0.85
C LEU A 121 -8.90 -2.09 -0.60
N ASN A 122 -9.63 -3.08 -0.07
CA ASN A 122 -9.07 -4.42 0.17
C ASN A 122 -8.64 -5.12 -1.11
N SER A 123 -9.06 -4.62 -2.28
CA SER A 123 -8.91 -5.23 -3.60
C SER A 123 -8.32 -4.29 -4.66
N TRP A 124 -7.93 -3.07 -4.27
CA TRP A 124 -7.17 -2.20 -5.15
C TRP A 124 -5.86 -2.88 -5.59
N PRO A 125 -5.44 -2.74 -6.87
CA PRO A 125 -4.18 -3.29 -7.35
C PRO A 125 -2.98 -2.87 -6.50
N ASP A 126 -2.92 -1.62 -6.07
CA ASP A 126 -1.81 -1.12 -5.24
C ASP A 126 -1.82 -1.68 -3.81
N ASN A 127 -2.93 -2.28 -3.38
CA ASN A 127 -3.05 -2.99 -2.10
C ASN A 127 -2.80 -4.50 -2.22
N VAL A 128 -2.26 -4.95 -3.36
CA VAL A 128 -1.85 -6.34 -3.59
C VAL A 128 -1.04 -6.89 -2.42
N ASN A 129 -1.41 -8.09 -1.97
CA ASN A 129 -0.84 -8.83 -0.84
C ASN A 129 -0.96 -8.17 0.55
N LEU A 130 -1.60 -7.00 0.68
CA LEU A 130 -1.89 -6.42 2.00
C LEU A 130 -3.01 -7.17 2.74
N ASP A 131 -3.79 -8.00 2.04
CA ASP A 131 -4.66 -9.00 2.64
C ASP A 131 -3.86 -10.00 3.51
N LYS A 132 -2.66 -10.41 3.05
CA LYS A 132 -1.74 -11.25 3.83
C LYS A 132 -1.22 -10.50 5.05
N ALA A 133 -0.84 -9.23 4.90
CA ALA A 133 -0.38 -8.38 5.99
C ALA A 133 -1.43 -8.25 7.10
N ARG A 134 -2.68 -7.91 6.74
CA ARG A 134 -3.80 -7.84 7.70
C ARG A 134 -4.07 -9.19 8.35
N ARG A 135 -3.97 -10.29 7.59
CA ARG A 135 -4.15 -11.66 8.12
C ARG A 135 -3.08 -12.03 9.16
N LEU A 136 -1.82 -11.62 8.97
CA LEU A 136 -0.75 -11.82 9.96
C LEU A 136 -1.06 -11.14 11.30
N LEU A 137 -1.76 -10.00 11.29
CA LEU A 137 -2.14 -9.25 12.51
C LEU A 137 -3.37 -9.81 13.23
N TRP A 138 -4.11 -10.74 12.60
CA TRP A 138 -5.34 -11.29 13.18
C TRP A 138 -5.15 -11.91 14.58
N PRO A 139 -4.11 -12.70 14.88
CA PRO A 139 -3.91 -13.25 16.21
C PRO A 139 -3.79 -12.17 17.30
N ILE A 140 -3.17 -11.03 16.99
CA ILE A 140 -3.07 -9.88 17.90
C ILE A 140 -4.45 -9.25 18.08
N LYS A 141 -5.18 -8.99 16.99
CA LYS A 141 -6.56 -8.49 17.08
C LYS A 141 -7.46 -9.41 17.90
N GLN A 142 -7.31 -10.72 17.74
CA GLN A 142 -8.07 -11.73 18.47
C GLN A 142 -7.74 -11.69 19.97
N LYS A 143 -6.46 -11.58 20.34
CA LYS A 143 -6.00 -11.51 21.72
C LYS A 143 -6.52 -10.28 22.47
N TYR A 144 -6.50 -9.10 21.83
CA TYR A 144 -6.89 -7.84 22.45
C TYR A 144 -8.36 -7.44 22.21
N GLY A 145 -9.04 -8.13 21.30
CA GLY A 145 -10.48 -8.02 21.09
C GLY A 145 -10.94 -6.58 20.86
N LYS A 146 -11.97 -6.16 21.61
CA LYS A 146 -12.61 -4.84 21.45
C LYS A 146 -11.79 -3.65 21.98
N GLN A 147 -10.72 -3.90 22.72
CA GLN A 147 -9.86 -2.84 23.26
C GLN A 147 -8.91 -2.26 22.21
N LEU A 148 -8.77 -2.93 21.08
CA LEU A 148 -7.91 -2.53 19.97
C LEU A 148 -8.67 -2.68 18.66
N SER A 149 -8.96 -1.57 17.99
CA SER A 149 -9.59 -1.57 16.66
C SER A 149 -8.61 -2.07 15.59
N TRP A 150 -9.14 -2.51 14.45
CA TRP A 150 -8.31 -2.76 13.27
C TRP A 150 -7.67 -1.48 12.75
N ALA A 151 -8.41 -0.36 12.78
CA ALA A 151 -7.91 0.94 12.37
C ALA A 151 -6.63 1.35 13.14
N ASP A 152 -6.62 1.22 14.47
CA ASP A 152 -5.42 1.51 15.27
C ASP A 152 -4.35 0.44 15.09
N LEU A 153 -4.71 -0.85 15.07
CA LEU A 153 -3.76 -1.94 14.94
C LEU A 153 -2.92 -1.86 13.65
N MET A 154 -3.54 -1.51 12.52
CA MET A 154 -2.82 -1.42 11.25
C MET A 154 -1.75 -0.32 11.27
N ILE A 155 -2.06 0.84 11.84
CA ILE A 155 -1.11 1.95 11.97
C ILE A 155 -0.05 1.63 13.02
N LEU A 156 -0.45 1.09 14.18
CA LEU A 156 0.47 0.71 15.25
C LEU A 156 1.50 -0.34 14.78
N ALA A 157 1.09 -1.30 13.94
CA ALA A 157 2.00 -2.27 13.36
C ALA A 157 3.11 -1.62 12.52
N GLY A 158 2.78 -0.61 11.72
CA GLY A 158 3.77 0.18 10.97
C GLY A 158 4.72 0.96 11.88
N ASN A 159 4.20 1.64 12.92
CA ASN A 159 5.03 2.32 13.93
C ASN A 159 5.98 1.35 14.63
N CYS A 160 5.49 0.19 15.08
CA CYS A 160 6.32 -0.83 15.71
C CYS A 160 7.36 -1.40 14.75
N ALA A 161 7.05 -1.54 13.45
CA ALA A 161 8.01 -2.04 12.47
C ALA A 161 9.18 -1.08 12.27
N LEU A 162 8.89 0.23 12.20
CA LEU A 162 9.94 1.25 12.18
C LEU A 162 10.84 1.16 13.42
N GLU A 163 10.24 1.08 14.61
CA GLU A 163 10.96 0.99 15.88
C GLU A 163 11.82 -0.28 15.98
N SER A 164 11.30 -1.45 15.58
CA SER A 164 12.04 -2.72 15.65
C SER A 164 13.22 -2.77 14.68
N MET A 165 13.15 -2.01 13.60
CA MET A 165 14.22 -1.87 12.60
C MET A 165 15.14 -0.68 12.86
N GLY A 166 15.04 -0.02 14.02
CA GLY A 166 15.99 0.98 14.49
C GLY A 166 15.62 2.44 14.22
N PHE A 167 14.41 2.73 13.73
CA PHE A 167 13.90 4.10 13.59
C PHE A 167 13.00 4.46 14.78
N LYS A 168 13.39 5.46 15.56
CA LYS A 168 12.59 5.93 16.69
C LYS A 168 11.48 6.86 16.19
N THR A 169 10.24 6.39 16.21
CA THR A 169 9.08 7.21 15.82
C THR A 169 8.82 8.35 16.82
N PHE A 170 8.20 9.43 16.33
CA PHE A 170 7.83 10.60 17.14
C PHE A 170 6.82 10.25 18.25
N GLY A 171 5.90 9.34 17.96
CA GLY A 171 4.88 8.87 18.90
C GLY A 171 3.73 8.15 18.19
N PHE A 172 2.75 7.71 18.97
CA PHE A 172 1.52 7.08 18.47
C PHE A 172 0.32 7.52 19.31
N GLY A 173 -0.80 7.79 18.63
CA GLY A 173 -2.10 8.03 19.26
C GLY A 173 -3.14 7.04 18.72
N GLY A 174 -3.79 6.32 19.64
CA GLY A 174 -4.98 5.51 19.32
C GLY A 174 -6.27 6.30 19.42
N GLY A 175 -7.40 5.65 19.18
CA GLY A 175 -8.74 6.23 19.24
C GLY A 175 -9.53 6.14 17.93
N ARG A 176 -9.00 5.44 16.92
CA ARG A 176 -9.70 5.20 15.65
C ARG A 176 -10.75 4.10 15.83
N GLU A 177 -12.02 4.41 15.66
CA GLU A 177 -13.09 3.41 15.75
C GLU A 177 -13.21 2.62 14.44
N ASP A 178 -13.46 1.32 14.55
CA ASP A 178 -13.72 0.48 13.38
C ASP A 178 -15.11 0.79 12.79
N ILE A 179 -15.19 0.90 11.47
CA ILE A 179 -16.46 0.88 10.71
C ILE A 179 -16.90 -0.56 10.41
N TRP A 180 -18.14 -0.80 9.97
CA TRP A 180 -18.66 -2.16 9.81
C TRP A 180 -19.18 -2.50 8.41
N GLU A 181 -19.10 -1.53 7.51
CA GLU A 181 -19.41 -1.67 6.08
C GLU A 181 -18.47 -0.76 5.28
N PRO A 182 -18.28 -1.00 3.97
CA PRO A 182 -17.45 -0.15 3.12
C PRO A 182 -17.97 1.29 3.03
N GLU A 183 -17.06 2.23 2.76
CA GLU A 183 -17.40 3.64 2.54
C GLU A 183 -17.77 3.88 1.07
N GLU A 184 -19.05 3.74 0.74
CA GLU A 184 -19.64 3.97 -0.59
C GLU A 184 -19.80 5.45 -0.94
N ASP A 185 -19.61 6.35 0.02
CA ASP A 185 -19.77 7.79 -0.13
C ASP A 185 -18.49 8.52 -0.60
N ILE A 186 -17.41 7.77 -0.86
CA ILE A 186 -16.14 8.31 -1.37
C ILE A 186 -16.09 8.21 -2.90
N TYR A 187 -15.92 9.35 -3.57
CA TYR A 187 -15.67 9.41 -5.01
C TYR A 187 -14.19 9.17 -5.32
N TRP A 188 -13.85 7.95 -5.74
CA TRP A 188 -12.48 7.55 -6.09
C TRP A 188 -12.06 7.89 -7.54
N GLY A 189 -13.01 8.33 -8.36
CA GLY A 189 -12.85 8.59 -9.79
C GLY A 189 -14.02 8.02 -10.60
N SER A 190 -14.06 8.33 -11.89
CA SER A 190 -15.12 7.91 -12.81
C SER A 190 -14.70 6.76 -13.73
N GLU A 191 -13.50 6.23 -13.55
CA GLU A 191 -12.99 5.11 -14.33
C GLU A 191 -13.78 3.83 -14.09
N ASP A 192 -13.93 3.07 -15.16
CA ASP A 192 -14.59 1.76 -15.23
C ASP A 192 -13.58 0.59 -15.25
N THR A 193 -12.29 0.88 -15.16
CA THR A 193 -11.20 -0.10 -15.17
C THR A 193 -10.14 0.26 -14.14
N TRP A 194 -9.64 -0.76 -13.41
CA TRP A 194 -8.46 -0.61 -12.57
C TRP A 194 -7.26 -0.10 -13.38
N LEU A 195 -6.46 0.79 -12.75
CA LEU A 195 -5.32 1.48 -13.33
C LEU A 195 -5.64 2.40 -14.53
N GLY A 196 -6.93 2.67 -14.80
CA GLY A 196 -7.35 3.69 -15.75
C GLY A 196 -7.04 5.12 -15.25
N ASP A 197 -6.90 6.06 -16.19
CA ASP A 197 -6.46 7.45 -15.95
C ASP A 197 -7.42 8.50 -16.53
N LYS A 198 -8.73 8.21 -16.66
CA LYS A 198 -9.76 9.16 -17.15
C LYS A 198 -10.09 10.24 -16.10
N ARG A 199 -9.06 10.93 -15.63
CA ARG A 199 -9.08 11.93 -14.54
C ARG A 199 -8.20 13.14 -14.81
N TYR A 200 -7.65 13.25 -16.00
CA TYR A 200 -6.84 14.39 -16.42
C TYR A 200 -7.56 15.24 -17.45
N THR A 201 -7.37 16.54 -17.36
CA THR A 201 -7.73 17.51 -18.40
C THR A 201 -6.54 18.41 -18.72
N GLY A 202 -6.65 19.21 -19.78
CA GLY A 202 -5.57 20.12 -20.16
C GLY A 202 -4.27 19.37 -20.49
N GLU A 203 -3.15 19.88 -19.96
CA GLU A 203 -1.84 19.22 -20.13
C GLU A 203 -1.66 18.06 -19.14
N ARG A 204 -1.99 18.27 -17.86
CA ARG A 204 -1.94 17.24 -16.80
C ARG A 204 -2.69 17.66 -15.53
N ASP A 205 -3.81 18.35 -15.68
CA ASP A 205 -4.59 18.85 -14.55
C ASP A 205 -5.44 17.71 -13.98
N LEU A 206 -5.08 17.23 -12.79
CA LEU A 206 -5.77 16.13 -12.11
C LEU A 206 -7.15 16.59 -11.59
N ASP A 207 -8.19 15.81 -11.84
CA ASP A 207 -9.57 16.14 -11.46
C ASP A 207 -9.75 16.25 -9.94
N ASN A 208 -10.58 17.18 -9.49
CA ASN A 208 -10.85 17.37 -8.07
C ASN A 208 -12.00 16.45 -7.61
N PRO A 209 -11.95 15.87 -6.40
CA PRO A 209 -10.95 16.04 -5.34
C PRO A 209 -9.83 14.98 -5.38
N LEU A 210 -9.58 14.33 -6.53
CA LEU A 210 -8.71 13.15 -6.61
C LEU A 210 -7.25 13.46 -6.24
N ALA A 211 -6.57 12.53 -5.58
CA ALA A 211 -5.18 12.67 -5.15
C ALA A 211 -4.29 11.51 -5.61
N ALA A 212 -4.75 10.73 -6.59
CA ALA A 212 -4.00 9.63 -7.19
C ALA A 212 -4.05 9.70 -8.72
N VAL A 213 -2.98 9.32 -9.40
CA VAL A 213 -2.86 9.45 -10.86
C VAL A 213 -3.66 8.42 -11.66
N GLN A 214 -4.03 7.29 -11.04
CA GLN A 214 -4.80 6.22 -11.66
C GLN A 214 -5.75 5.57 -10.65
N MET A 215 -6.83 4.98 -11.14
CA MET A 215 -7.80 4.29 -10.30
C MET A 215 -7.17 3.06 -9.65
N GLY A 216 -7.26 2.95 -8.33
CA GLY A 216 -6.70 1.82 -7.59
C GLY A 216 -5.22 1.95 -7.20
N LEU A 217 -4.60 3.12 -7.43
CA LEU A 217 -3.31 3.51 -6.86
C LEU A 217 -3.49 4.37 -5.62
N ILE A 218 -2.50 4.33 -4.72
CA ILE A 218 -2.45 5.23 -3.55
C ILE A 218 -2.07 6.65 -4.00
N TYR A 219 -0.93 6.82 -4.69
CA TYR A 219 -0.45 8.13 -5.16
C TYR A 219 -0.16 8.12 -6.66
N VAL A 220 1.01 7.58 -7.04
CA VAL A 220 1.56 7.64 -8.40
C VAL A 220 1.83 6.24 -8.94
N ASN A 221 1.98 6.13 -10.26
CA ASN A 221 2.42 4.91 -10.90
C ASN A 221 3.94 4.75 -10.71
N PRO A 222 4.43 3.64 -10.13
CA PRO A 222 5.86 3.47 -9.82
C PRO A 222 6.73 3.34 -11.08
N GLU A 223 6.16 2.95 -12.23
CA GLU A 223 6.86 2.90 -13.52
C GLU A 223 6.97 4.29 -14.17
N GLY A 224 6.28 5.30 -13.62
CA GLY A 224 6.18 6.67 -14.13
C GLY A 224 4.83 6.96 -14.81
N PRO A 225 4.58 8.21 -15.24
CA PRO A 225 3.32 8.64 -15.83
C PRO A 225 2.82 7.71 -16.93
N ASN A 226 1.69 7.03 -16.70
CA ASN A 226 1.09 6.08 -17.64
C ASN A 226 2.04 4.94 -18.06
N GLY A 227 2.95 4.54 -17.16
CA GLY A 227 3.96 3.51 -17.41
C GLY A 227 5.19 4.01 -18.20
N ASN A 228 5.29 5.31 -18.49
CA ASN A 228 6.46 5.88 -19.16
C ASN A 228 7.57 6.18 -18.12
N PRO A 229 8.76 5.55 -18.23
CA PRO A 229 9.84 5.66 -17.25
C PRO A 229 10.62 6.98 -17.39
N ASP A 230 9.95 8.10 -17.14
CA ASP A 230 10.53 9.44 -17.06
C ASP A 230 10.53 9.93 -15.59
N PRO A 231 11.70 9.94 -14.91
CA PRO A 231 11.80 10.37 -13.53
C PRO A 231 11.38 11.82 -13.28
N VAL A 232 11.63 12.74 -14.23
CA VAL A 232 11.30 14.16 -14.07
C VAL A 232 9.79 14.36 -14.21
N ALA A 233 9.17 13.68 -15.16
CA ALA A 233 7.71 13.69 -15.29
C ALA A 233 7.04 13.02 -14.06
N SER A 234 7.63 11.93 -13.55
CA SER A 234 7.17 11.30 -12.31
C SER A 234 7.27 12.23 -11.10
N GLY A 235 8.32 13.05 -11.00
CA GLY A 235 8.46 14.04 -9.91
C GLY A 235 7.32 15.06 -9.87
N ARG A 236 6.75 15.42 -11.03
CA ARG A 236 5.57 16.29 -11.10
C ARG A 236 4.32 15.62 -10.54
N ASP A 237 4.09 14.34 -10.89
CA ASP A 237 2.97 13.56 -10.36
C ASP A 237 3.10 13.33 -8.86
N VAL A 238 4.31 13.02 -8.38
CA VAL A 238 4.60 12.85 -6.95
C VAL A 238 4.24 14.13 -6.21
N ARG A 239 4.71 15.29 -6.69
CA ARG A 239 4.39 16.58 -6.06
C ARG A 239 2.91 16.89 -6.00
N GLU A 240 2.22 16.73 -7.12
CA GLU A 240 0.79 17.03 -7.21
C GLU A 240 -0.02 16.13 -6.27
N THR A 241 0.24 14.82 -6.28
CA THR A 241 -0.51 13.86 -5.47
C THR A 241 -0.23 14.02 -3.98
N PHE A 242 1.04 14.16 -3.57
CA PHE A 242 1.40 14.39 -2.17
C PHE A 242 0.85 15.72 -1.65
N ALA A 243 0.88 16.80 -2.44
CA ALA A 243 0.30 18.09 -2.05
C ALA A 243 -1.23 17.97 -1.79
N ARG A 244 -1.93 17.20 -2.62
CA ARG A 244 -3.36 16.87 -2.40
C ARG A 244 -3.61 15.96 -1.19
N MET A 245 -2.55 15.37 -0.65
CA MET A 245 -2.57 14.59 0.60
C MET A 245 -1.90 15.32 1.77
N ALA A 246 -1.82 16.65 1.68
CA ALA A 246 -1.28 17.55 2.71
C ALA A 246 0.23 17.45 2.98
N MET A 247 1.01 16.90 2.05
CA MET A 247 2.46 16.82 2.18
C MET A 247 3.14 17.83 1.25
N ASN A 248 4.05 18.61 1.80
CA ASN A 248 4.92 19.50 1.03
C ASN A 248 6.14 18.76 0.46
N ASP A 249 7.00 19.44 -0.29
CA ASP A 249 8.15 18.81 -0.95
C ASP A 249 9.14 18.16 0.04
N TYR A 250 9.36 18.78 1.20
CA TYR A 250 10.27 18.27 2.24
C TYR A 250 9.74 16.99 2.87
N GLU A 251 8.47 17.00 3.27
CA GLU A 251 7.75 15.84 3.82
C GLU A 251 7.66 14.70 2.79
N THR A 252 7.47 15.04 1.52
CA THR A 252 7.37 14.05 0.43
C THR A 252 8.67 13.28 0.23
N VAL A 253 9.82 13.99 0.22
CA VAL A 253 11.13 13.34 0.12
C VAL A 253 11.40 12.51 1.38
N ALA A 254 11.11 13.05 2.56
CA ALA A 254 11.30 12.35 3.84
C ALA A 254 10.50 11.04 3.91
N LEU A 255 9.21 11.08 3.57
CA LEU A 255 8.33 9.91 3.54
C LEU A 255 8.78 8.87 2.51
N THR A 256 9.12 9.31 1.30
CA THR A 256 9.52 8.39 0.22
C THR A 256 10.84 7.70 0.54
N ALA A 257 11.89 8.47 0.84
CA ALA A 257 13.20 7.91 1.18
C ALA A 257 13.17 7.14 2.51
N GLY A 258 12.41 7.62 3.49
CA GLY A 258 12.28 6.98 4.79
C GLY A 258 11.56 5.64 4.71
N GLY A 259 10.45 5.59 3.97
CA GLY A 259 9.70 4.36 3.73
C GLY A 259 10.50 3.33 2.94
N HIS A 260 11.11 3.75 1.82
CA HIS A 260 11.90 2.87 0.95
C HIS A 260 13.30 2.55 1.50
N THR A 261 13.64 3.02 2.70
CA THR A 261 14.77 2.47 3.46
C THR A 261 14.50 1.02 3.91
N PHE A 262 13.24 0.55 3.87
CA PHE A 262 12.87 -0.77 4.35
C PHE A 262 12.24 -1.66 3.27
N GLY A 263 12.57 -2.95 3.29
CA GLY A 263 11.89 -3.98 2.50
C GLY A 263 12.31 -4.08 1.02
N LYS A 264 11.41 -4.62 0.20
CA LYS A 264 11.54 -4.76 -1.26
C LYS A 264 10.19 -4.72 -1.96
N ALA A 265 10.23 -4.55 -3.29
CA ALA A 265 9.13 -4.86 -4.19
C ALA A 265 9.15 -6.35 -4.60
N HIS A 266 8.01 -6.84 -5.12
CA HIS A 266 7.81 -8.23 -5.53
C HIS A 266 7.24 -8.30 -6.95
N GLY A 267 7.96 -8.99 -7.82
CA GLY A 267 7.74 -9.11 -9.27
C GLY A 267 8.51 -10.30 -9.83
N ALA A 268 8.51 -11.42 -9.10
CA ALA A 268 9.34 -12.59 -9.38
C ALA A 268 9.01 -13.33 -10.70
N GLY A 269 7.81 -13.12 -11.25
CA GLY A 269 7.34 -13.84 -12.43
C GLY A 269 6.16 -13.17 -13.12
N ASP A 270 5.62 -13.86 -14.13
CA ASP A 270 4.55 -13.36 -15.01
C ASP A 270 3.28 -12.96 -14.21
N PRO A 271 2.84 -11.69 -14.27
CA PRO A 271 1.61 -11.24 -13.62
C PRO A 271 0.36 -12.01 -14.06
N ALA A 272 0.35 -12.64 -15.25
CA ALA A 272 -0.77 -13.47 -15.71
C ALA A 272 -0.99 -14.73 -14.86
N LEU A 273 -0.02 -15.10 -14.02
CA LEU A 273 -0.12 -16.22 -13.09
C LEU A 273 -0.72 -15.84 -11.74
N VAL A 274 -1.02 -14.56 -11.52
CA VAL A 274 -1.67 -14.04 -10.31
C VAL A 274 -3.19 -14.12 -10.48
N GLY A 275 -3.85 -14.81 -9.55
CA GLY A 275 -5.30 -14.95 -9.51
C GLY A 275 -6.04 -13.67 -9.13
N PRO A 276 -7.38 -13.73 -9.05
CA PRO A 276 -8.22 -12.58 -8.74
C PRO A 276 -7.92 -11.94 -7.38
N GLU A 277 -8.19 -10.64 -7.29
CA GLU A 277 -8.20 -9.84 -6.06
C GLU A 277 -9.25 -10.34 -5.05
N PRO A 278 -9.16 -9.99 -3.75
CA PRO A 278 -9.97 -10.59 -2.68
C PRO A 278 -11.49 -10.60 -2.92
N GLU A 279 -12.08 -9.52 -3.43
CA GLU A 279 -13.53 -9.47 -3.69
C GLU A 279 -13.98 -10.35 -4.88
N ALA A 280 -13.05 -10.74 -5.75
CA ALA A 280 -13.29 -11.65 -6.88
C ALA A 280 -12.73 -13.06 -6.64
N ALA A 281 -12.08 -13.30 -5.50
CA ALA A 281 -11.46 -14.58 -5.17
C ALA A 281 -12.50 -15.64 -4.81
N PRO A 282 -12.21 -16.93 -5.10
CA PRO A 282 -13.13 -18.00 -4.76
C PRO A 282 -13.19 -18.19 -3.23
N ILE A 283 -14.33 -18.67 -2.73
CA ILE A 283 -14.67 -18.67 -1.30
C ILE A 283 -13.65 -19.44 -0.43
N GLU A 284 -13.00 -20.46 -0.98
CA GLU A 284 -11.96 -21.25 -0.31
C GLU A 284 -10.68 -20.46 0.00
N GLU A 285 -10.47 -19.28 -0.61
CA GLU A 285 -9.36 -18.38 -0.24
C GLU A 285 -9.66 -17.59 1.04
N MET A 286 -10.87 -17.71 1.59
CA MET A 286 -11.25 -17.17 2.90
C MET A 286 -10.95 -15.67 3.03
N GLY A 287 -11.31 -14.90 1.99
CA GLY A 287 -11.12 -13.45 1.93
C GLY A 287 -9.67 -13.00 1.63
N LEU A 288 -8.79 -13.92 1.24
CA LEU A 288 -7.51 -13.59 0.61
C LEU A 288 -7.65 -13.59 -0.91
N GLY A 289 -6.78 -12.86 -1.59
CA GLY A 289 -6.73 -12.76 -3.05
C GLY A 289 -5.32 -12.90 -3.61
N TRP A 290 -5.17 -12.61 -4.91
CA TRP A 290 -3.90 -12.60 -5.63
C TRP A 290 -3.08 -13.87 -5.48
N LYS A 291 -3.74 -15.02 -5.38
CA LYS A 291 -3.06 -16.31 -5.30
C LYS A 291 -2.25 -16.52 -6.56
N SER A 292 -0.93 -16.62 -6.42
CA SER A 292 -0.03 -16.86 -7.52
C SER A 292 0.16 -18.35 -7.78
N SER A 293 0.11 -18.73 -9.05
CA SER A 293 0.48 -20.07 -9.54
C SER A 293 1.94 -20.17 -9.97
N PHE A 294 2.69 -19.07 -9.91
CA PHE A 294 4.13 -19.04 -10.21
C PHE A 294 4.93 -19.63 -9.06
N GLY A 295 5.72 -20.68 -9.33
CA GLY A 295 6.55 -21.33 -8.32
C GLY A 295 5.73 -21.78 -7.10
N SER A 296 6.17 -21.36 -5.91
CA SER A 296 5.43 -21.55 -4.65
C SER A 296 4.33 -20.51 -4.39
N GLY A 297 4.29 -19.44 -5.18
CA GLY A 297 3.35 -18.32 -5.07
C GLY A 297 3.61 -17.36 -3.91
N LYS A 298 4.74 -17.52 -3.20
CA LYS A 298 5.13 -16.77 -1.99
C LYS A 298 6.66 -16.74 -1.85
N ALA A 299 7.17 -16.08 -0.82
CA ALA A 299 8.61 -15.96 -0.57
C ALA A 299 9.36 -15.43 -1.82
N GLY A 300 10.43 -16.11 -2.25
CA GLY A 300 11.19 -15.74 -3.45
C GLY A 300 10.39 -15.76 -4.76
N ASP A 301 9.21 -16.39 -4.78
CA ASP A 301 8.30 -16.44 -5.94
C ASP A 301 7.11 -15.46 -5.81
N ALA A 302 7.13 -14.58 -4.81
CA ALA A 302 6.04 -13.63 -4.59
C ALA A 302 5.94 -12.62 -5.76
N ILE A 303 4.70 -12.35 -6.18
CA ILE A 303 4.37 -11.33 -7.18
C ILE A 303 3.39 -10.35 -6.53
N GLY A 304 3.72 -9.06 -6.60
CA GLY A 304 2.96 -7.94 -6.07
C GLY A 304 2.81 -6.86 -7.12
N SER A 305 3.59 -5.78 -7.02
CA SER A 305 3.55 -4.66 -7.98
C SER A 305 4.10 -5.01 -9.36
N GLY A 306 4.82 -6.13 -9.49
CA GLY A 306 5.55 -6.50 -10.71
C GLY A 306 6.96 -5.89 -10.76
N ILE A 307 7.29 -4.92 -9.91
CA ILE A 307 8.68 -4.46 -9.71
C ILE A 307 9.39 -5.44 -8.78
N GLU A 308 10.66 -5.74 -9.03
CA GLU A 308 11.43 -6.73 -8.27
C GLU A 308 12.75 -6.16 -7.78
N GLY A 309 12.96 -6.22 -6.46
CA GLY A 309 14.23 -5.86 -5.82
C GLY A 309 14.07 -4.97 -4.61
N ALA A 310 15.15 -4.82 -3.85
CA ALA A 310 15.23 -3.94 -2.68
C ALA A 310 15.98 -2.65 -3.04
N TRP A 311 15.70 -1.58 -2.32
CA TRP A 311 16.29 -0.26 -2.59
C TRP A 311 17.74 -0.10 -2.11
N LYS A 312 18.13 -0.82 -1.05
CA LYS A 312 19.43 -0.66 -0.41
C LYS A 312 19.91 -1.95 0.28
N PRO A 313 21.18 -2.06 0.67
CA PRO A 313 21.66 -3.12 1.57
C PRO A 313 20.97 -3.09 2.94
N ASN A 314 20.95 -4.22 3.65
CA ASN A 314 20.33 -4.36 4.98
C ASN A 314 18.87 -3.86 5.05
N PRO A 315 17.92 -4.40 4.26
CA PRO A 315 16.57 -3.83 4.10
C PRO A 315 15.68 -3.86 5.35
N THR A 316 16.16 -4.44 6.45
CA THR A 316 15.46 -4.53 7.73
C THR A 316 16.07 -3.61 8.80
N THR A 317 16.79 -2.57 8.37
CA THR A 317 17.53 -1.67 9.27
C THR A 317 17.41 -0.24 8.78
N TRP A 318 17.10 0.69 9.70
CA TRP A 318 17.19 2.13 9.46
C TRP A 318 18.64 2.55 9.31
N ASP A 319 18.96 3.13 8.16
CA ASP A 319 20.23 3.79 7.90
C ASP A 319 20.08 4.69 6.65
N MET A 320 21.17 5.37 6.27
CA MET A 320 21.20 6.24 5.08
C MET A 320 21.36 5.48 3.76
N GLY A 321 21.23 4.15 3.75
CA GLY A 321 21.57 3.30 2.60
C GLY A 321 20.77 3.65 1.35
N TYR A 322 19.48 4.00 1.49
CA TYR A 322 18.63 4.41 0.36
C TYR A 322 19.24 5.63 -0.36
N LEU A 323 19.43 6.74 0.35
CA LEU A 323 19.95 7.98 -0.23
C LEU A 323 21.42 7.83 -0.70
N LYS A 324 22.23 7.05 0.03
CA LYS A 324 23.61 6.75 -0.37
C LYS A 324 23.64 6.04 -1.72
N VAL A 325 22.89 4.96 -1.88
CA VAL A 325 22.82 4.20 -3.13
C VAL A 325 22.25 5.05 -4.26
N LEU A 326 21.18 5.82 -4.00
CA LEU A 326 20.53 6.71 -4.97
C LEU A 326 21.54 7.65 -5.67
N PHE A 327 22.46 8.24 -4.89
CA PHE A 327 23.43 9.22 -5.38
C PHE A 327 24.81 8.64 -5.70
N LYS A 328 25.19 7.46 -5.16
CA LYS A 328 26.50 6.82 -5.43
C LYS A 328 26.59 6.21 -6.83
N TYR A 329 25.49 5.64 -7.33
CA TYR A 329 25.51 4.83 -8.56
C TYR A 329 24.80 5.50 -9.72
N GLU A 330 25.21 5.18 -10.94
CA GLU A 330 24.41 5.44 -12.14
C GLU A 330 23.35 4.36 -12.33
N TRP A 331 22.24 4.70 -13.00
CA TRP A 331 21.06 3.84 -13.10
C TRP A 331 20.83 3.38 -14.55
N GLU A 332 20.52 2.10 -14.75
CA GLU A 332 20.00 1.57 -16.02
C GLU A 332 18.53 1.22 -15.92
N LEU A 333 17.76 1.68 -16.92
CA LEU A 333 16.40 1.20 -17.15
C LEU A 333 16.45 -0.24 -17.64
N VAL A 334 15.74 -1.12 -16.92
CA VAL A 334 15.58 -2.52 -17.26
C VAL A 334 14.11 -2.94 -17.18
N LYS A 335 13.83 -4.18 -17.55
CA LYS A 335 12.57 -4.85 -17.22
C LYS A 335 12.77 -5.81 -16.06
N SER A 336 11.84 -5.80 -15.12
CA SER A 336 11.77 -6.81 -14.04
C SER A 336 11.48 -8.21 -14.62
N PRO A 337 11.60 -9.29 -13.83
CA PRO A 337 11.16 -10.62 -14.26
C PRO A 337 9.67 -10.66 -14.66
N ALA A 338 8.84 -9.78 -14.09
CA ALA A 338 7.43 -9.61 -14.44
C ALA A 338 7.17 -8.64 -15.62
N GLY A 339 8.22 -8.04 -16.19
CA GLY A 339 8.11 -7.13 -17.35
C GLY A 339 7.83 -5.66 -17.01
N ALA A 340 7.87 -5.25 -15.73
CA ALA A 340 7.72 -3.86 -15.31
C ALA A 340 8.99 -3.04 -15.58
N HIS A 341 8.86 -1.76 -15.91
CA HIS A 341 9.97 -0.81 -15.95
C HIS A 341 10.50 -0.58 -14.53
N GLN A 342 11.80 -0.78 -14.36
CA GLN A 342 12.51 -0.46 -13.11
C GLN A 342 13.95 -0.09 -13.42
N TRP A 343 14.66 0.42 -12.42
CA TRP A 343 16.05 0.86 -12.56
C TRP A 343 16.95 0.03 -11.67
N LEU A 344 18.07 -0.43 -12.20
CA LEU A 344 19.10 -1.12 -11.42
C LEU A 344 20.37 -0.28 -11.38
N ALA A 345 21.03 -0.27 -10.22
CA ALA A 345 22.31 0.41 -10.07
C ALA A 345 23.38 -0.29 -10.94
N LYS A 346 24.23 0.51 -11.60
CA LYS A 346 25.35 0.05 -12.43
C LYS A 346 26.62 -0.09 -11.61
N ASP A 347 27.46 -1.06 -12.00
CA ASP A 347 28.82 -1.23 -11.46
C ASP A 347 28.87 -1.23 -9.92
N VAL A 348 27.91 -1.93 -9.32
CA VAL A 348 27.67 -1.95 -7.87
C VAL A 348 28.84 -2.62 -7.15
N GLU A 349 29.30 -2.00 -6.08
CA GLU A 349 30.36 -2.55 -5.24
C GLU A 349 29.81 -3.67 -4.35
N GLU A 350 30.65 -4.65 -4.03
CA GLU A 350 30.23 -5.86 -3.29
C GLU A 350 29.56 -5.56 -1.92
N GLU A 351 29.94 -4.45 -1.29
CA GLU A 351 29.36 -3.97 -0.02
C GLU A 351 27.93 -3.40 -0.16
N ASP A 352 27.58 -2.91 -1.36
CA ASP A 352 26.27 -2.32 -1.66
C ASP A 352 25.34 -3.28 -2.41
N MET A 353 25.79 -4.51 -2.65
CA MET A 353 24.95 -5.58 -3.16
C MET A 353 23.97 -6.07 -2.08
N VAL A 354 22.71 -6.24 -2.45
CA VAL A 354 21.65 -6.70 -1.52
C VAL A 354 21.63 -8.23 -1.47
N VAL A 355 21.77 -8.80 -0.28
CA VAL A 355 21.60 -10.25 -0.08
C VAL A 355 20.14 -10.64 -0.32
N ASP A 356 19.92 -11.73 -1.06
CA ASP A 356 18.57 -12.24 -1.34
C ASP A 356 17.79 -12.55 -0.06
N ALA A 357 16.48 -12.32 -0.10
CA ALA A 357 15.59 -12.43 1.06
C ALA A 357 15.45 -13.87 1.61
N PHE A 358 15.71 -14.89 0.78
CA PHE A 358 15.52 -16.31 1.14
C PHE A 358 16.75 -17.18 0.82
N ASP A 359 17.76 -16.66 0.14
CA ASP A 359 18.98 -17.38 -0.22
C ASP A 359 20.25 -16.53 0.00
N PRO A 360 20.92 -16.65 1.16
CA PRO A 360 22.06 -15.78 1.50
C PRO A 360 23.28 -15.95 0.58
N THR A 361 23.28 -16.96 -0.29
CA THR A 361 24.35 -17.16 -1.29
C THR A 361 24.16 -16.32 -2.55
N LYS A 362 22.97 -15.73 -2.72
CA LYS A 362 22.63 -14.85 -3.84
C LYS A 362 22.66 -13.39 -3.41
N LYS A 363 23.06 -12.56 -4.37
CA LYS A 363 23.07 -11.11 -4.21
C LYS A 363 22.48 -10.44 -5.45
N HIS A 364 21.78 -9.34 -5.22
CA HIS A 364 21.10 -8.54 -6.22
C HIS A 364 21.60 -7.12 -6.19
N ARG A 365 21.53 -6.45 -7.33
CA ARG A 365 21.82 -5.01 -7.41
C ARG A 365 20.65 -4.25 -6.76
N PRO A 366 20.92 -3.12 -6.08
CA PRO A 366 19.86 -2.24 -5.64
C PRO A 366 18.95 -1.80 -6.79
N MET A 367 17.66 -1.68 -6.48
CA MET A 367 16.59 -1.34 -7.43
C MET A 367 15.93 -0.02 -7.03
N MET A 368 15.61 0.81 -8.02
CA MET A 368 14.78 2.02 -7.85
C MET A 368 13.61 1.98 -8.82
N THR A 369 12.45 2.46 -8.38
CA THR A 369 11.32 2.75 -9.27
C THR A 369 11.59 4.03 -10.06
N THR A 370 10.78 4.32 -11.09
CA THR A 370 10.86 5.63 -11.77
C THR A 370 10.48 6.75 -10.80
N ALA A 371 9.53 6.50 -9.89
CA ALA A 371 9.15 7.45 -8.85
C ALA A 371 10.29 7.71 -7.85
N ASP A 372 11.06 6.70 -7.47
CA ASP A 372 12.27 6.87 -6.65
C ASP A 372 13.30 7.77 -7.33
N LEU A 373 13.56 7.53 -8.62
CA LEU A 373 14.52 8.33 -9.37
C LEU A 373 14.10 9.81 -9.48
N SER A 374 12.82 10.13 -9.29
CA SER A 374 12.40 11.54 -9.23
C SER A 374 13.10 12.30 -8.10
N LEU A 375 13.44 11.65 -6.97
CA LEU A 375 14.18 12.27 -5.86
C LEU A 375 15.59 12.73 -6.26
N ARG A 376 16.14 12.16 -7.34
CA ARG A 376 17.46 12.54 -7.88
C ARG A 376 17.37 13.44 -9.11
N PHE A 377 16.36 13.27 -9.96
CA PHE A 377 16.32 13.95 -11.26
C PHE A 377 15.34 15.13 -11.32
N ASP A 378 14.35 15.19 -10.43
CA ASP A 378 13.47 16.35 -10.33
C ASP A 378 14.26 17.52 -9.69
N PRO A 379 14.26 18.73 -10.30
CA PRO A 379 15.08 19.85 -9.86
C PRO A 379 14.65 20.44 -8.49
N ILE A 380 13.48 20.08 -7.97
CA ILE A 380 13.00 20.50 -6.65
C ILE A 380 13.37 19.45 -5.60
N TYR A 381 13.22 18.15 -5.90
CA TYR A 381 13.53 17.08 -4.94
C TYR A 381 15.01 16.75 -4.82
N GLU A 382 15.79 16.93 -5.88
CA GLU A 382 17.22 16.66 -5.86
C GLU A 382 17.97 17.41 -4.75
N PRO A 383 17.83 18.74 -4.59
CA PRO A 383 18.55 19.46 -3.54
C PRO A 383 18.10 19.06 -2.14
N ILE A 384 16.81 18.73 -1.95
CA ILE A 384 16.28 18.23 -0.66
C ILE A 384 16.87 16.86 -0.34
N SER A 385 16.87 15.94 -1.30
CA SER A 385 17.39 14.59 -1.12
C SER A 385 18.90 14.59 -0.85
N ARG A 386 19.64 15.49 -1.49
CA ARG A 386 21.08 15.71 -1.22
C ARG A 386 21.30 16.32 0.16
N HIS A 387 20.46 17.27 0.57
CA HIS A 387 20.49 17.84 1.92
C HIS A 387 20.29 16.77 2.98
N PHE A 388 19.30 15.88 2.83
CA PHE A 388 19.10 14.76 3.76
C PHE A 388 20.26 13.77 3.76
N LEU A 389 20.88 13.49 2.61
CA LEU A 389 22.06 12.64 2.54
C LEU A 389 23.23 13.22 3.36
N GLU A 390 23.40 14.54 3.34
CA GLU A 390 24.44 15.27 4.07
C GLU A 390 24.07 15.51 5.54
N ASN A 391 22.78 15.49 5.90
CA ASN A 391 22.25 15.78 7.24
C ASN A 391 21.33 14.64 7.76
N PRO A 392 21.88 13.47 8.13
CA PRO A 392 21.08 12.30 8.54
C PRO A 392 20.17 12.50 9.74
N GLU A 393 20.57 13.35 10.69
CA GLU A 393 19.74 13.65 11.88
C GLU A 393 18.49 14.44 11.50
N GLU A 394 18.61 15.36 10.54
CA GLU A 394 17.47 16.14 10.03
C GLU A 394 16.55 15.28 9.16
N PHE A 395 17.11 14.36 8.38
CA PHE A 395 16.31 13.37 7.66
C PHE A 395 15.51 12.46 8.60
N ALA A 396 16.06 12.11 9.77
CA ALA A 396 15.36 11.30 10.76
C ALA A 396 14.29 12.10 11.54
N ASP A 397 14.42 13.43 11.62
CA ASP A 397 13.46 14.33 12.28
C ASP A 397 12.28 14.72 11.37
N ALA A 398 12.56 14.89 10.07
CA ALA A 398 11.58 15.16 9.02
C ALA A 398 10.65 13.96 8.76
#